data_AF-A0A2V5VAP8-F1
#
_entry.id   AF-A0A2V5VAP8-F1
#
_cell.length_a   1.000
_cell.length_b   1.000
_cell.length_c   1.000
_cell.angle_alpha   90.00
_cell.angle_beta   90.00
_cell.angle_gamma   90.00
#
_symmetry.space_group_name_H-M   'P 1'
#
loop_
_entity.id
_entity.type
_entity.pdbx_description
1 polymer ?
#
loop_
_entity_poly.entity_id
_entity_poly.type
_entity_poly.pdbx_seq_one_letter_code
_entity_poly.pdbx_strand_id
1 'polypeptide(L)'
;MIDEVSVYNRALSASEIAAIYNADTDGKCKTPVTATWKLNPVDNNFNNPANWSTNRVPGILDTARFRTSNITSISTSADVEVAGIVFMPGASSYLVDCQDIWVFFGPGVTNNSGVIQNFDVDNGGAIMFMNNASAGNLTTYSVHGLQTIDFLFDSSTGGTSSVVLDGGTLDISAHDPPGVPIGSLQGDTGSVLLGGNKLTVGTNNTSTSFDGVISGTGGSLTKVGTGTLTLGGANTYTGGTTVNASTLLLQRNGNASNTGTGNVTVTAGTIGGDGIVAGNLTIGNGSGAPANILVHWDDGFTAKKKLTFRSDGVYDWHVNSDELAFGTITARGVTIAIGAQFLASDVGTGTLPQGMVLTIIKNTSQSPISGTFSNLPDGTDLIVGANTIRISYHGGNSGRDLTGTVE
;
A
#
# COMPACT_ATOMS: atom_id res chain seq x y z
N MET A 1 26.03 18.62 -14.52
CA MET A 1 26.77 19.90 -14.65
C MET A 1 27.86 19.86 -13.59
N ILE A 2 29.13 19.75 -13.99
CA ILE A 2 30.25 19.80 -13.03
C ILE A 2 30.35 21.26 -12.57
N ASP A 3 30.23 21.49 -11.27
CA ASP A 3 30.63 22.76 -10.67
C ASP A 3 32.16 22.75 -10.58
N GLU A 4 32.80 23.53 -11.46
CA GLU A 4 34.26 23.61 -11.63
C GLU A 4 34.98 23.94 -10.32
N VAL A 5 34.37 24.73 -9.44
CA VAL A 5 34.97 25.15 -8.16
C VAL A 5 35.00 23.98 -7.18
N SER A 6 34.00 23.10 -7.21
CA SER A 6 33.87 21.95 -6.30
C SER A 6 34.94 20.86 -6.50
N VAL A 7 35.51 20.74 -7.71
CA VAL A 7 36.44 19.64 -8.07
C VAL A 7 37.89 20.11 -8.12
N TYR A 8 38.16 21.29 -8.69
CA TYR A 8 39.53 21.75 -8.93
C TYR A 8 39.99 22.82 -7.95
N ASN A 9 39.11 23.34 -7.09
CA ASN A 9 39.40 24.42 -6.13
C ASN A 9 40.04 25.68 -6.79
N ARG A 10 39.89 25.81 -8.11
CA ARG A 10 40.32 26.95 -8.92
C ARG A 10 39.51 26.96 -10.22
N ALA A 11 39.48 28.11 -10.88
CA ALA A 11 38.96 28.19 -12.25
C ALA A 11 39.82 27.36 -13.22
N LEU A 12 39.17 26.74 -14.20
CA LEU A 12 39.87 26.06 -15.30
C LEU A 12 40.58 27.10 -16.18
N SER A 13 41.76 26.74 -16.67
CA SER A 13 42.49 27.54 -17.66
C SER A 13 41.81 27.44 -19.04
N ALA A 14 42.05 28.43 -19.89
CA ALA A 14 41.51 28.43 -21.25
C ALA A 14 41.91 27.17 -22.06
N SER A 15 43.11 26.61 -21.81
CA SER A 15 43.56 25.35 -22.41
C SER A 15 42.82 24.12 -21.88
N GLU A 16 42.45 24.09 -20.60
CA GLU A 16 41.67 23.00 -20.00
C GLU A 16 40.23 23.03 -20.50
N ILE A 17 39.62 24.22 -20.57
CA ILE A 17 38.29 24.41 -21.16
C ILE A 17 38.29 23.99 -22.63
N ALA A 18 39.32 24.38 -23.39
CA ALA A 18 39.46 23.98 -24.79
C ALA A 18 39.69 22.46 -24.94
N ALA A 19 40.45 21.83 -24.05
CA ALA A 19 40.67 20.39 -24.06
C ALA A 19 39.37 19.62 -23.76
N ILE A 20 38.56 20.08 -22.80
CA ILE A 20 37.24 19.54 -22.52
C ILE A 20 36.35 19.73 -23.75
N TYR A 21 36.23 20.95 -24.28
CA TYR A 21 35.39 21.21 -25.46
C TYR A 21 35.78 20.40 -26.71
N ASN A 22 37.07 20.14 -26.89
CA ASN A 22 37.62 19.39 -28.02
C ASN A 22 37.64 17.87 -27.81
N ALA A 23 37.26 17.36 -26.64
CA ALA A 23 37.07 15.92 -26.40
C ALA A 23 35.79 15.35 -27.07
N ASP A 24 35.20 16.11 -28.00
CA ASP A 24 34.03 15.74 -28.81
C ASP A 24 32.83 15.25 -27.96
N THR A 25 32.38 14.01 -28.11
CA THR A 25 31.25 13.45 -27.35
C THR A 25 31.54 13.25 -25.87
N ASP A 26 32.81 13.15 -25.49
CA ASP A 26 33.25 13.02 -24.10
C ASP A 26 33.43 14.40 -23.43
N GLY A 27 33.47 15.46 -24.25
CA GLY A 27 33.68 16.84 -23.87
C GLY A 27 32.43 17.72 -23.73
N LYS A 28 31.29 17.22 -24.22
CA LYS A 28 30.03 17.94 -24.30
C LYS A 28 28.95 17.16 -23.58
N CYS A 29 28.05 17.84 -22.87
CA CYS A 29 26.82 17.20 -22.44
C CYS A 29 26.08 16.67 -23.67
N LYS A 30 25.84 15.35 -23.74
CA LYS A 30 25.02 14.76 -24.80
C LYS A 30 23.66 15.47 -24.77
N THR A 31 23.27 16.06 -25.90
CA THR A 31 21.95 16.68 -26.04
C THR A 31 20.89 15.59 -25.91
N PRO A 32 19.91 15.72 -25.00
CA PRO A 32 18.82 14.78 -24.88
C PRO A 32 18.15 14.56 -26.24
N VAL A 33 17.95 13.30 -26.62
CA VAL A 33 17.17 12.93 -27.80
C VAL A 33 15.93 12.16 -27.39
N THR A 34 14.84 12.38 -28.11
CA THR A 34 13.64 11.54 -28.00
C THR A 34 13.68 10.51 -29.14
N ALA A 35 13.93 9.24 -28.82
CA ALA A 35 13.84 8.17 -29.81
C ALA A 35 12.49 7.46 -29.69
N THR A 36 11.85 7.20 -30.83
CA THR A 36 10.55 6.51 -30.87
C THR A 36 10.73 5.07 -31.33
N TRP A 37 10.17 4.11 -30.56
CA TRP A 37 10.07 2.71 -30.95
C TRP A 37 9.27 2.61 -32.25
N LYS A 38 9.82 1.91 -33.25
CA LYS A 38 9.24 1.88 -34.60
C LYS A 38 7.89 1.15 -34.63
N LEU A 39 7.06 1.49 -35.61
CA LEU A 39 5.83 0.73 -35.91
C LEU A 39 6.16 -0.72 -36.31
N ASN A 40 7.26 -0.91 -37.04
CA ASN A 40 7.81 -2.19 -37.46
C ASN A 40 9.30 -2.25 -37.05
N PRO A 41 9.61 -2.59 -35.78
CA PRO A 41 10.96 -2.87 -35.35
C PRO A 41 11.50 -4.16 -36.02
N VAL A 42 12.81 -4.33 -36.02
CA VAL A 42 13.47 -5.52 -36.57
C VAL A 42 13.27 -6.74 -35.66
N ASP A 43 13.29 -6.51 -34.35
CA ASP A 43 13.09 -7.51 -33.30
C ASP A 43 12.50 -6.84 -32.04
N ASN A 44 12.40 -7.56 -30.93
CA ASN A 44 11.89 -7.05 -29.66
C ASN A 44 12.96 -6.45 -28.73
N ASN A 45 14.23 -6.43 -29.11
CA ASN A 45 15.31 -6.01 -28.22
C ASN A 45 15.38 -4.48 -28.10
N PHE A 46 15.17 -3.94 -26.90
CA PHE A 46 15.29 -2.52 -26.59
C PHE A 46 16.69 -1.99 -26.94
N ASN A 47 17.74 -2.79 -26.70
CA ASN A 47 19.13 -2.41 -26.92
C ASN A 47 19.57 -2.51 -28.41
N ASN A 48 18.67 -2.88 -29.33
CA ASN A 48 18.96 -2.85 -30.76
C ASN A 48 18.68 -1.46 -31.35
N PRO A 49 19.69 -0.69 -31.81
CA PRO A 49 19.50 0.64 -32.36
C PRO A 49 18.58 0.67 -33.58
N ALA A 50 18.50 -0.43 -34.34
CA ALA A 50 17.64 -0.52 -35.52
C ALA A 50 16.14 -0.47 -35.20
N ASN A 51 15.75 -0.68 -33.94
CA ASN A 51 14.35 -0.60 -33.50
C ASN A 51 13.88 0.83 -33.21
N TRP A 52 14.81 1.80 -33.17
CA TRP A 52 14.55 3.19 -32.81
C TRP A 52 14.57 4.13 -34.01
N SER A 53 13.70 5.14 -34.00
CA SER A 53 13.57 6.13 -35.09
C SER A 53 14.87 6.91 -35.37
N THR A 54 15.72 7.05 -34.36
CA THR A 54 17.02 7.75 -34.43
C THR A 54 18.18 6.83 -34.82
N ASN A 55 17.91 5.53 -35.02
CA ASN A 55 18.92 4.48 -35.17
C ASN A 55 19.95 4.47 -34.01
N ARG A 56 19.49 4.81 -32.81
CA ARG A 56 20.27 4.88 -31.57
C ARG A 56 19.38 4.49 -30.40
N VAL A 57 19.92 3.68 -29.50
CA VAL A 57 19.27 3.31 -28.24
C VAL A 57 19.18 4.53 -27.31
N PRO A 58 18.00 4.84 -26.72
CA PRO A 58 17.88 5.84 -25.65
C PRO A 58 18.86 5.56 -24.52
N GLY A 59 19.61 6.56 -24.08
CA GLY A 59 20.48 6.47 -22.91
C GLY A 59 20.00 7.36 -21.76
N ILE A 60 20.85 7.53 -20.75
CA ILE A 60 20.53 8.13 -19.44
C ILE A 60 19.85 9.51 -19.46
N LEU A 61 20.11 10.34 -20.48
CA LEU A 61 19.49 11.67 -20.63
C LEU A 61 18.27 11.68 -21.55
N ASP A 62 17.96 10.54 -22.17
CA ASP A 62 17.02 10.43 -23.27
C ASP A 62 15.66 9.96 -22.81
N THR A 63 14.65 10.31 -23.59
CA THR A 63 13.29 9.81 -23.42
C THR A 63 12.99 8.76 -24.48
N ALA A 64 12.73 7.53 -24.03
CA ALA A 64 12.25 6.45 -24.86
C ALA A 64 10.74 6.61 -25.10
N ARG A 65 10.31 6.63 -26.36
CA ARG A 65 8.92 6.93 -26.70
C ARG A 65 8.24 5.77 -27.42
N PHE A 66 7.07 5.38 -26.93
CA PHE A 66 6.28 4.29 -27.48
C PHE A 66 4.97 4.80 -28.09
N ARG A 67 4.55 4.16 -29.19
CA ARG A 67 3.35 4.48 -29.97
C ARG A 67 2.64 3.17 -30.34
N THR A 68 1.85 3.13 -31.40
CA THR A 68 1.42 1.86 -31.98
C THR A 68 2.63 1.13 -32.57
N SER A 69 2.74 -0.17 -32.30
CA SER A 69 3.79 -1.05 -32.82
C SER A 69 3.24 -2.44 -33.08
N ASN A 70 3.82 -3.12 -34.07
CA ASN A 70 3.56 -4.53 -34.36
C ASN A 70 4.38 -5.49 -33.46
N ILE A 71 5.39 -4.96 -32.75
CA ILE A 71 6.13 -5.68 -31.70
C ILE A 71 5.93 -4.93 -30.39
N THR A 72 5.26 -5.58 -29.44
CA THR A 72 4.82 -4.99 -28.17
C THR A 72 5.35 -5.71 -26.93
N SER A 73 5.88 -6.92 -27.09
CA SER A 73 6.83 -7.48 -26.12
C SER A 73 8.18 -6.86 -26.37
N ILE A 74 8.81 -6.34 -25.34
CA ILE A 74 10.12 -5.68 -25.37
C ILE A 74 11.03 -6.48 -24.45
N SER A 75 12.15 -6.98 -24.97
CA SER A 75 13.21 -7.60 -24.18
C SER A 75 14.42 -6.68 -24.08
N THR A 76 15.32 -6.99 -23.18
CA THR A 76 16.63 -6.35 -23.08
C THR A 76 17.75 -7.37 -23.33
N SER A 77 18.93 -6.87 -23.69
CA SER A 77 20.16 -7.67 -23.77
C SER A 77 21.34 -7.03 -23.03
N ALA A 78 21.04 -6.00 -22.24
CA ALA A 78 21.95 -5.20 -21.42
C ALA A 78 21.12 -4.20 -20.60
N ASP A 79 21.69 -3.73 -19.49
CA ASP A 79 21.10 -2.71 -18.64
C ASP A 79 20.59 -1.49 -19.43
N VAL A 80 19.45 -0.96 -19.00
CA VAL A 80 18.77 0.18 -19.60
C VAL A 80 18.77 1.36 -18.65
N GLU A 81 19.52 2.38 -18.99
CA GLU A 81 19.51 3.66 -18.29
C GLU A 81 18.81 4.71 -19.16
N VAL A 82 17.74 5.30 -18.65
CA VAL A 82 16.98 6.34 -19.37
C VAL A 82 16.54 7.46 -18.44
N ALA A 83 16.31 8.65 -18.99
CA ALA A 83 15.65 9.70 -18.23
C ALA A 83 14.18 9.33 -17.99
N GLY A 84 13.54 8.74 -18.99
CA GLY A 84 12.16 8.29 -18.87
C GLY A 84 11.63 7.53 -20.07
N ILE A 85 10.47 6.91 -19.88
CA ILE A 85 9.66 6.28 -20.91
C ILE A 85 8.34 7.04 -21.05
N VAL A 86 7.93 7.35 -22.28
CA VAL A 86 6.63 7.97 -22.56
C VAL A 86 5.83 7.09 -23.51
N PHE A 87 4.73 6.54 -23.02
CA PHE A 87 3.70 5.91 -23.85
C PHE A 87 2.73 6.98 -24.34
N MET A 88 2.73 7.22 -25.64
CA MET A 88 1.95 8.28 -26.27
C MET A 88 0.46 7.93 -26.36
N PRO A 89 -0.44 8.91 -26.55
CA PRO A 89 -1.85 8.65 -26.82
C PRO A 89 -2.05 7.63 -27.95
N GLY A 90 -2.84 6.59 -27.68
CA GLY A 90 -3.10 5.49 -28.61
C GLY A 90 -1.93 4.52 -28.82
N ALA A 91 -0.91 4.54 -27.95
CA ALA A 91 0.14 3.53 -27.98
C ALA A 91 -0.44 2.13 -27.73
N SER A 92 0.23 1.11 -28.29
CA SER A 92 -0.12 -0.29 -28.03
C SER A 92 0.01 -0.61 -26.53
N SER A 93 -0.62 -1.69 -26.07
CA SER A 93 -0.31 -2.28 -24.76
C SER A 93 1.03 -3.01 -24.88
N TYR A 94 2.05 -2.54 -24.17
CA TYR A 94 3.37 -3.15 -24.14
C TYR A 94 3.54 -4.06 -22.91
N LEU A 95 4.37 -5.08 -23.11
CA LEU A 95 4.98 -5.90 -22.07
C LEU A 95 6.48 -5.64 -22.14
N VAL A 96 7.02 -4.94 -21.14
CA VAL A 96 8.44 -4.68 -20.99
C VAL A 96 9.02 -5.74 -20.06
N ASP A 97 9.69 -6.71 -20.66
CA ASP A 97 10.39 -7.80 -19.99
C ASP A 97 11.74 -7.27 -19.48
N CYS A 98 11.81 -7.04 -18.17
CA CYS A 98 12.91 -6.41 -17.47
C CYS A 98 13.81 -7.50 -16.86
N GLN A 99 14.54 -8.22 -17.72
CA GLN A 99 15.50 -9.27 -17.34
C GLN A 99 16.86 -8.70 -16.92
N ASP A 100 17.15 -7.47 -17.35
CA ASP A 100 18.33 -6.69 -16.96
C ASP A 100 17.91 -5.53 -16.03
N ILE A 101 18.89 -4.74 -15.58
CA ILE A 101 18.63 -3.60 -14.71
C ILE A 101 18.06 -2.43 -15.52
N TRP A 102 16.96 -1.84 -15.05
CA TRP A 102 16.39 -0.61 -15.56
C TRP A 102 16.57 0.51 -14.54
N VAL A 103 17.13 1.64 -14.98
CA VAL A 103 17.33 2.81 -14.13
C VAL A 103 16.70 4.05 -14.76
N PHE A 104 15.83 4.69 -13.97
CA PHE A 104 15.18 5.95 -14.33
C PHE A 104 15.77 7.11 -13.54
N PHE A 105 16.49 8.01 -14.22
CA PHE A 105 17.17 9.15 -13.59
C PHE A 105 16.41 10.49 -13.70
N GLY A 106 15.44 10.56 -14.60
CA GLY A 106 14.67 11.76 -14.91
C GLY A 106 13.19 11.58 -14.56
N PRO A 107 12.24 11.98 -15.43
CA PRO A 107 10.81 11.89 -15.14
C PRO A 107 10.26 10.48 -14.84
N GLY A 108 10.99 9.41 -15.19
CA GLY A 108 10.50 8.04 -15.08
C GLY A 108 9.49 7.67 -16.17
N VAL A 109 8.43 6.96 -15.81
CA VAL A 109 7.41 6.48 -16.73
C VAL A 109 6.21 7.42 -16.76
N THR A 110 5.85 7.86 -17.97
CA THR A 110 4.61 8.62 -18.24
C THR A 110 3.75 7.84 -19.21
N ASN A 111 2.54 7.48 -18.78
CA ASN A 111 1.60 6.74 -19.62
C ASN A 111 0.39 7.60 -20.00
N ASN A 112 0.40 8.09 -21.24
CA ASN A 112 -0.70 8.83 -21.86
C ASN A 112 -1.50 7.96 -22.85
N SER A 113 -1.25 6.66 -22.91
CA SER A 113 -1.82 5.77 -23.93
C SER A 113 -3.31 5.48 -23.74
N GLY A 114 -3.79 5.56 -22.50
CA GLY A 114 -5.15 5.16 -22.13
C GLY A 114 -5.30 3.65 -21.89
N VAL A 115 -4.23 2.86 -22.03
CA VAL A 115 -4.21 1.42 -21.72
C VAL A 115 -3.13 1.10 -20.69
N ILE A 116 -3.26 -0.04 -20.01
CA ILE A 116 -2.27 -0.51 -19.03
C ILE A 116 -0.97 -0.87 -19.76
N GLN A 117 0.16 -0.47 -19.18
CA GLN A 117 1.50 -0.86 -19.63
C GLN A 117 2.12 -1.77 -18.57
N ASN A 118 2.66 -2.91 -19.01
CA ASN A 118 3.13 -3.95 -18.10
C ASN A 118 4.66 -3.98 -18.11
N PHE A 119 5.24 -3.94 -16.92
CA PHE A 119 6.66 -4.16 -16.67
C PHE A 119 6.77 -5.45 -15.87
N ASP A 120 7.49 -6.40 -16.41
CA ASP A 120 7.68 -7.72 -15.81
C ASP A 120 9.14 -7.82 -15.36
N VAL A 121 9.38 -7.99 -14.06
CA VAL A 121 10.71 -7.98 -13.45
C VAL A 121 11.03 -9.39 -12.98
N ASP A 122 11.81 -10.11 -13.79
CA ASP A 122 12.17 -11.50 -13.59
C ASP A 122 13.66 -11.76 -13.91
N ASN A 123 14.07 -13.03 -13.86
CA ASN A 123 15.36 -13.52 -14.37
C ASN A 123 16.66 -12.70 -14.06
N GLY A 124 16.74 -12.06 -12.89
CA GLY A 124 17.90 -11.26 -12.45
C GLY A 124 17.76 -9.76 -12.66
N GLY A 125 16.63 -9.30 -13.20
CA GLY A 125 16.35 -7.89 -13.44
C GLY A 125 15.90 -7.13 -12.21
N ALA A 126 16.03 -5.82 -12.30
CA ALA A 126 15.60 -4.88 -11.28
C ALA A 126 15.13 -3.58 -11.94
N ILE A 127 14.22 -2.86 -11.28
CA ILE A 127 13.84 -1.51 -11.70
C ILE A 127 14.15 -0.52 -10.59
N MET A 128 14.95 0.50 -10.89
CA MET A 128 15.29 1.57 -9.96
C MET A 128 14.72 2.91 -10.45
N PHE A 129 13.86 3.50 -9.62
CA PHE A 129 13.42 4.89 -9.74
C PHE A 129 14.29 5.76 -8.85
N MET A 130 15.06 6.68 -9.45
CA MET A 130 15.97 7.57 -8.74
C MET A 130 15.46 9.02 -8.76
N ASN A 131 15.97 9.85 -7.86
CA ASN A 131 15.75 11.30 -7.83
C ASN A 131 14.26 11.69 -7.76
N ASN A 132 13.66 12.12 -8.86
CA ASN A 132 12.25 12.50 -8.97
C ASN A 132 11.47 11.61 -9.95
N ALA A 133 12.02 10.45 -10.30
CA ALA A 133 11.41 9.53 -11.24
C ALA A 133 10.09 8.96 -10.70
N SER A 134 9.10 8.90 -11.59
CA SER A 134 7.77 8.39 -11.30
C SER A 134 7.57 7.02 -11.96
N ALA A 135 6.99 6.05 -11.25
CA ALA A 135 6.51 4.79 -11.85
C ALA A 135 5.21 4.98 -12.65
N GLY A 136 4.65 6.19 -12.63
CA GLY A 136 3.58 6.60 -13.51
C GLY A 136 2.19 6.16 -13.06
N ASN A 137 1.27 6.14 -14.02
CA ASN A 137 -0.12 5.78 -13.87
C ASN A 137 -0.48 4.72 -14.91
N LEU A 138 -1.51 3.91 -14.67
CA LEU A 138 -1.90 2.82 -15.60
C LEU A 138 -0.68 1.96 -15.98
N THR A 139 0.20 1.71 -15.02
CA THR A 139 1.37 0.86 -15.14
C THR A 139 1.24 -0.27 -14.12
N THR A 140 1.61 -1.48 -14.53
CA THR A 140 1.70 -2.63 -13.65
C THR A 140 3.15 -3.09 -13.60
N TYR A 141 3.69 -3.25 -12.41
CA TYR A 141 5.00 -3.81 -12.14
C TYR A 141 4.82 -5.17 -11.46
N SER A 142 5.03 -6.24 -12.21
CA SER A 142 5.07 -7.60 -11.69
C SER A 142 6.49 -7.94 -11.31
N VAL A 143 6.74 -8.32 -10.05
CA VAL A 143 8.09 -8.54 -9.54
C VAL A 143 8.18 -9.95 -8.97
N HIS A 144 9.06 -10.74 -9.57
CA HIS A 144 9.11 -12.19 -9.36
C HIS A 144 10.35 -12.63 -8.58
N GLY A 145 10.22 -13.69 -7.78
CA GLY A 145 11.36 -14.37 -7.18
C GLY A 145 12.25 -13.47 -6.32
N LEU A 146 13.50 -13.24 -6.73
CA LEU A 146 14.46 -12.40 -5.99
C LEU A 146 14.59 -10.99 -6.55
N GLN A 147 13.75 -10.61 -7.52
CA GLN A 147 13.86 -9.31 -8.19
C GLN A 147 13.32 -8.17 -7.34
N THR A 148 13.71 -6.95 -7.71
CA THR A 148 13.36 -5.75 -6.98
C THR A 148 12.77 -4.66 -7.86
N ILE A 149 11.83 -3.91 -7.29
CA ILE A 149 11.47 -2.57 -7.72
C ILE A 149 11.81 -1.62 -6.59
N ASP A 150 12.69 -0.67 -6.88
CA ASP A 150 13.31 0.18 -5.88
C ASP A 150 12.97 1.65 -6.13
N PHE A 151 12.59 2.35 -5.06
CA PHE A 151 12.43 3.81 -5.04
C PHE A 151 13.49 4.37 -4.10
N LEU A 152 14.57 4.90 -4.68
CA LEU A 152 15.81 5.20 -3.97
C LEU A 152 16.12 6.69 -4.02
N PHE A 153 16.42 7.24 -2.84
CA PHE A 153 16.86 8.62 -2.63
C PHE A 153 15.86 9.71 -3.08
N ASP A 154 15.94 10.89 -2.47
CA ASP A 154 15.16 12.07 -2.83
C ASP A 154 13.63 11.84 -2.85
N SER A 155 12.96 12.07 -3.99
CA SER A 155 11.51 12.25 -4.11
C SER A 155 10.86 11.32 -5.15
N SER A 156 11.53 10.21 -5.50
CA SER A 156 11.00 9.23 -6.44
C SER A 156 9.65 8.72 -5.95
N THR A 157 8.73 8.42 -6.87
CA THR A 157 7.33 8.14 -6.53
C THR A 157 6.79 6.97 -7.33
N GLY A 158 5.96 6.14 -6.69
CA GLY A 158 5.20 5.10 -7.39
C GLY A 158 4.03 5.65 -8.20
N GLY A 159 3.71 6.94 -8.07
CA GLY A 159 2.56 7.54 -8.73
C GLY A 159 1.26 6.81 -8.35
N THR A 160 0.52 6.34 -9.36
CA THR A 160 -0.67 5.50 -9.17
C THR A 160 -0.48 4.12 -9.80
N SER A 161 0.76 3.61 -9.84
CA SER A 161 1.09 2.30 -10.41
C SER A 161 0.53 1.15 -9.56
N SER A 162 0.31 0.02 -10.20
CA SER A 162 0.03 -1.25 -9.53
C SER A 162 1.33 -2.02 -9.35
N VAL A 163 1.63 -2.43 -8.12
CA VAL A 163 2.78 -3.30 -7.81
C VAL A 163 2.24 -4.68 -7.42
N VAL A 164 2.68 -5.71 -8.15
CA VAL A 164 2.32 -7.10 -7.94
C VAL A 164 3.58 -7.86 -7.56
N LEU A 165 3.62 -8.41 -6.34
CA LEU A 165 4.77 -9.17 -5.83
C LEU A 165 4.45 -10.65 -5.85
N ASP A 166 5.20 -11.41 -6.64
CA ASP A 166 5.15 -12.87 -6.72
C ASP A 166 6.52 -13.43 -6.28
N GLY A 167 6.78 -13.27 -4.99
CA GLY A 167 8.08 -13.55 -4.36
C GLY A 167 9.04 -12.37 -4.36
N GLY A 168 8.91 -11.45 -5.31
CA GLY A 168 9.77 -10.27 -5.45
C GLY A 168 9.62 -9.22 -4.35
N THR A 169 10.41 -8.15 -4.47
CA THR A 169 10.52 -7.11 -3.45
C THR A 169 10.19 -5.71 -3.98
N LEU A 170 9.37 -4.97 -3.22
CA LEU A 170 9.29 -3.51 -3.30
C LEU A 170 10.19 -2.91 -2.21
N ASP A 171 11.25 -2.20 -2.60
CA ASP A 171 12.17 -1.56 -1.65
C ASP A 171 12.03 -0.02 -1.68
N ILE A 172 11.71 0.55 -0.52
CA ILE A 172 11.72 1.99 -0.28
C ILE A 172 12.59 2.35 0.94
N SER A 173 13.43 1.41 1.40
CA SER A 173 14.16 1.50 2.66
C SER A 173 15.24 2.58 2.67
N ALA A 174 15.76 2.92 1.49
CA ALA A 174 16.71 4.01 1.27
C ALA A 174 16.06 5.26 0.64
N HIS A 175 14.73 5.39 0.69
CA HIS A 175 14.01 6.59 0.28
C HIS A 175 14.13 7.70 1.33
N ASP A 176 13.94 8.96 0.94
CA ASP A 176 13.91 10.12 1.83
C ASP A 176 12.46 10.56 2.14
N PRO A 177 12.20 11.33 3.21
CA PRO A 177 10.86 11.86 3.46
C PRO A 177 10.27 12.60 2.23
N PRO A 178 8.97 12.45 1.94
CA PRO A 178 7.91 11.99 2.84
C PRO A 178 7.52 10.50 2.72
N GLY A 179 8.30 9.69 2.01
CA GLY A 179 7.96 8.31 1.65
C GLY A 179 7.32 8.20 0.26
N VAL A 180 6.86 6.99 -0.10
CA VAL A 180 6.46 6.63 -1.47
C VAL A 180 4.95 6.34 -1.54
N PRO A 181 4.18 7.04 -2.39
CA PRO A 181 2.83 6.62 -2.75
C PRO A 181 2.85 5.65 -3.94
N ILE A 182 1.98 4.64 -3.91
CA ILE A 182 1.67 3.74 -5.03
C ILE A 182 0.16 3.68 -5.25
N GLY A 183 -0.25 3.20 -6.42
CA GLY A 183 -1.64 2.91 -6.74
C GLY A 183 -2.18 1.79 -5.87
N SER A 184 -1.67 0.59 -6.07
CA SER A 184 -2.09 -0.60 -5.33
C SER A 184 -0.93 -1.56 -5.10
N LEU A 185 -1.04 -2.38 -4.05
CA LEU A 185 -0.11 -3.45 -3.71
C LEU A 185 -0.88 -4.77 -3.73
N GLN A 186 -0.37 -5.75 -4.46
CA GLN A 186 -0.94 -7.10 -4.55
C GLN A 186 0.16 -8.16 -4.45
N GLY A 187 -0.17 -9.34 -3.95
CA GLY A 187 0.72 -10.49 -4.01
C GLY A 187 0.43 -11.52 -2.93
N ASP A 188 0.42 -12.81 -3.30
CA ASP A 188 0.24 -13.90 -2.34
C ASP A 188 1.53 -14.19 -1.57
N THR A 189 2.67 -13.67 -2.06
CA THR A 189 4.00 -13.76 -1.45
C THR A 189 4.79 -12.47 -1.70
N GLY A 190 6.09 -12.45 -1.38
CA GLY A 190 6.97 -11.30 -1.60
C GLY A 190 7.15 -10.41 -0.38
N SER A 191 7.94 -9.35 -0.56
CA SER A 191 8.38 -8.48 0.53
C SER A 191 8.24 -7.00 0.20
N VAL A 192 7.89 -6.21 1.21
CA VAL A 192 8.00 -4.75 1.17
C VAL A 192 9.00 -4.32 2.24
N LEU A 193 10.08 -3.66 1.80
CA LEU A 193 11.12 -3.14 2.69
C LEU A 193 10.92 -1.62 2.85
N LEU A 194 10.38 -1.22 4.01
CA LEU A 194 10.08 0.18 4.29
C LEU A 194 11.29 0.96 4.82
N GLY A 195 12.24 0.29 5.47
CA GLY A 195 13.22 0.97 6.31
C GLY A 195 12.50 1.86 7.35
N GLY A 196 12.87 3.15 7.39
CA GLY A 196 12.21 4.18 8.20
C GLY A 196 11.08 4.93 7.48
N ASN A 197 10.73 4.54 6.25
CA ASN A 197 9.89 5.34 5.36
C ASN A 197 8.42 4.95 5.39
N LYS A 198 7.58 5.86 4.87
CA LYS A 198 6.14 5.67 4.78
C LYS A 198 5.76 5.17 3.39
N LEU A 199 5.06 4.05 3.32
CA LEU A 199 4.36 3.62 2.10
C LEU A 199 2.91 4.08 2.15
N THR A 200 2.43 4.75 1.09
CA THR A 200 1.01 5.10 0.92
C THR A 200 0.40 4.25 -0.20
N VAL A 201 -0.68 3.52 0.10
CA VAL A 201 -1.31 2.58 -0.84
C VAL A 201 -2.78 2.93 -1.05
N GLY A 202 -3.24 2.82 -2.30
CA GLY A 202 -4.65 2.98 -2.68
C GLY A 202 -4.93 4.18 -3.57
N THR A 203 -3.90 4.85 -4.11
CA THR A 203 -4.10 6.07 -4.92
C THR A 203 -4.79 5.83 -6.26
N ASN A 204 -4.87 4.57 -6.72
CA ASN A 204 -5.62 4.16 -7.92
C ASN A 204 -7.02 3.61 -7.60
N ASN A 205 -7.43 3.60 -6.33
CA ASN A 205 -8.73 3.12 -5.87
C ASN A 205 -9.03 1.63 -6.13
N THR A 206 -8.03 0.82 -6.47
CA THR A 206 -8.21 -0.62 -6.71
C THR A 206 -8.27 -1.40 -5.40
N SER A 207 -9.11 -2.44 -5.35
CA SER A 207 -9.14 -3.39 -4.24
C SER A 207 -8.15 -4.53 -4.49
N THR A 208 -7.27 -4.80 -3.53
CA THR A 208 -6.19 -5.81 -3.66
C THR A 208 -5.95 -6.56 -2.35
N SER A 209 -5.30 -7.72 -2.44
CA SER A 209 -4.80 -8.50 -1.28
C SER A 209 -3.28 -8.61 -1.34
N PHE A 210 -2.64 -8.49 -0.19
CA PHE A 210 -1.21 -8.73 -0.02
C PHE A 210 -0.95 -9.63 1.19
N ASP A 211 -0.45 -10.83 0.92
CA ASP A 211 -0.14 -11.86 1.92
C ASP A 211 1.37 -11.99 2.19
N GLY A 212 2.19 -11.25 1.44
CA GLY A 212 3.62 -11.08 1.69
C GLY A 212 3.93 -10.25 2.95
N VAL A 213 5.21 -10.03 3.22
CA VAL A 213 5.67 -9.38 4.47
C VAL A 213 6.09 -7.93 4.22
N ILE A 214 5.47 -7.01 4.95
CA ILE A 214 5.88 -5.62 5.08
C ILE A 214 6.75 -5.49 6.34
N SER A 215 7.96 -4.94 6.19
CA SER A 215 8.94 -4.82 7.26
C SER A 215 9.64 -3.46 7.26
N GLY A 216 10.19 -3.04 8.41
CA GLY A 216 10.95 -1.79 8.51
C GLY A 216 10.85 -1.14 9.89
N THR A 217 12.02 -0.83 10.48
CA THR A 217 12.06 -0.11 11.77
C THR A 217 11.78 1.37 11.54
N GLY A 218 10.73 1.90 12.17
CA GLY A 218 10.25 3.26 11.96
C GLY A 218 9.35 3.41 10.73
N GLY A 219 9.41 2.45 9.80
CA GLY A 219 8.57 2.43 8.60
C GLY A 219 7.09 2.29 8.91
N SER A 220 6.25 2.94 8.10
CA SER A 220 4.80 3.03 8.33
C SER A 220 3.99 2.80 7.07
N LEU A 221 2.73 2.39 7.24
CA LEU A 221 1.77 2.18 6.16
C LEU A 221 0.63 3.20 6.27
N THR A 222 0.26 3.82 5.16
CA THR A 222 -0.95 4.64 5.06
C THR A 222 -1.87 4.11 3.97
N LYS A 223 -3.09 3.75 4.35
CA LYS A 223 -4.15 3.33 3.41
C LYS A 223 -5.02 4.54 3.03
N VAL A 224 -5.15 4.78 1.73
CA VAL A 224 -5.97 5.85 1.13
C VAL A 224 -6.87 5.30 0.02
N GLY A 225 -7.67 6.16 -0.60
CA GLY A 225 -8.52 5.82 -1.74
C GLY A 225 -9.71 4.92 -1.38
N THR A 226 -10.53 4.61 -2.39
CA THR A 226 -11.82 3.93 -2.21
C THR A 226 -11.74 2.40 -2.29
N GLY A 227 -10.64 1.83 -2.80
CA GLY A 227 -10.45 0.37 -2.85
C GLY A 227 -10.17 -0.24 -1.48
N THR A 228 -10.37 -1.55 -1.32
CA THR A 228 -10.01 -2.31 -0.12
C THR A 228 -8.58 -2.82 -0.22
N LEU A 229 -7.77 -2.68 0.82
CA LEU A 229 -6.52 -3.43 0.94
C LEU A 229 -6.71 -4.53 1.98
N THR A 230 -6.52 -5.78 1.58
CA THR A 230 -6.47 -6.93 2.49
C THR A 230 -5.01 -7.24 2.83
N LEU A 231 -4.70 -7.40 4.11
CA LEU A 231 -3.39 -7.82 4.60
C LEU A 231 -3.49 -9.18 5.28
N GLY A 232 -2.99 -10.23 4.61
CA GLY A 232 -2.82 -11.58 5.19
C GLY A 232 -1.42 -11.86 5.72
N GLY A 233 -0.45 -10.96 5.46
CA GLY A 233 0.94 -11.15 5.87
C GLY A 233 1.24 -10.97 7.36
N ALA A 234 2.28 -11.67 7.83
CA ALA A 234 2.87 -11.49 9.15
C ALA A 234 3.81 -10.27 9.17
N ASN A 235 3.23 -9.08 9.24
CA ASN A 235 3.96 -7.81 9.11
C ASN A 235 4.80 -7.47 10.35
N THR A 236 5.94 -6.80 10.14
CA THR A 236 6.95 -6.54 11.19
C THR A 236 7.40 -5.08 11.30
N TYR A 237 6.83 -4.17 10.50
CA TYR A 237 7.14 -2.74 10.60
C TYR A 237 6.72 -2.13 11.94
N THR A 238 7.39 -1.06 12.37
CA THR A 238 7.23 -0.51 13.73
C THR A 238 6.69 0.92 13.80
N GLY A 239 6.64 1.65 12.68
CA GLY A 239 6.13 3.03 12.63
C GLY A 239 4.60 3.13 12.74
N GLY A 240 3.87 2.05 12.43
CA GLY A 240 2.42 1.96 12.59
C GLY A 240 1.64 2.10 11.28
N THR A 241 0.32 2.05 11.41
CA THR A 241 -0.62 2.04 10.28
C THR A 241 -1.65 3.15 10.44
N THR A 242 -1.89 3.91 9.38
CA THR A 242 -2.97 4.88 9.32
C THR A 242 -3.96 4.51 8.23
N VAL A 243 -5.25 4.47 8.55
CA VAL A 243 -6.35 4.29 7.58
C VAL A 243 -7.08 5.62 7.44
N ASN A 244 -6.96 6.24 6.28
CA ASN A 244 -7.55 7.56 5.98
C ASN A 244 -8.78 7.48 5.07
N ALA A 245 -9.04 6.34 4.42
CA ALA A 245 -10.21 6.14 3.57
C ALA A 245 -10.45 4.66 3.27
N SER A 246 -11.71 4.32 2.99
CA SER A 246 -12.19 2.98 2.65
C SER A 246 -11.73 1.92 3.65
N THR A 247 -11.48 0.70 3.20
CA THR A 247 -11.30 -0.46 4.06
C THR A 247 -9.86 -0.97 4.05
N LEU A 248 -9.33 -1.19 5.26
CA LEU A 248 -8.20 -2.07 5.53
C LEU A 248 -8.73 -3.36 6.15
N LEU A 249 -8.71 -4.46 5.41
CA LEU A 249 -9.13 -5.77 5.91
C LEU A 249 -7.91 -6.53 6.42
N LEU A 250 -7.99 -7.09 7.62
CA LEU A 250 -6.93 -7.91 8.19
C LEU A 250 -7.38 -9.37 8.17
N GLN A 251 -6.63 -10.22 7.47
CA GLN A 251 -6.92 -11.64 7.37
C GLN A 251 -5.93 -12.41 8.25
N ARG A 252 -6.44 -13.25 9.16
CA ARG A 252 -5.60 -13.93 10.14
C ARG A 252 -4.54 -14.82 9.51
N ASN A 253 -3.32 -14.70 10.03
CA ASN A 253 -2.19 -15.56 9.71
C ASN A 253 -1.55 -16.08 11.01
N GLY A 254 -2.12 -17.17 11.51
CA GLY A 254 -1.78 -17.72 12.82
C GLY A 254 -1.93 -16.67 13.93
N ASN A 255 -0.88 -16.50 14.74
CA ASN A 255 -0.83 -15.55 15.86
C ASN A 255 -0.02 -14.27 15.55
N ALA A 256 0.42 -14.10 14.30
CA ALA A 256 1.21 -12.94 13.87
C ALA A 256 0.34 -11.68 13.73
N SER A 257 0.95 -10.50 13.74
CA SER A 257 0.20 -9.25 13.51
C SER A 257 0.17 -8.90 12.03
N ASN A 258 -1.00 -8.47 11.56
CA ASN A 258 -1.17 -7.97 10.19
C ASN A 258 -0.71 -6.51 10.02
N THR A 259 -0.39 -5.79 11.10
CA THR A 259 -0.08 -4.35 11.07
C THR A 259 1.25 -4.01 11.73
N GLY A 260 2.11 -5.02 11.96
CA GLY A 260 3.37 -4.81 12.67
C GLY A 260 3.17 -4.49 14.14
N THR A 261 4.15 -3.85 14.76
CA THR A 261 4.14 -3.55 16.21
C THR A 261 3.78 -2.11 16.56
N GLY A 262 3.76 -1.23 15.57
CA GLY A 262 3.37 0.17 15.70
C GLY A 262 1.88 0.34 15.95
N ASN A 263 1.49 1.54 16.37
CA ASN A 263 0.07 1.84 16.62
C ASN A 263 -0.72 1.90 15.32
N VAL A 264 -2.01 1.55 15.40
CA VAL A 264 -2.96 1.66 14.29
C VAL A 264 -3.97 2.75 14.60
N THR A 265 -4.16 3.67 13.66
CA THR A 265 -5.17 4.74 13.75
C THR A 265 -6.06 4.73 12.51
N VAL A 266 -7.36 4.55 12.70
CA VAL A 266 -8.37 4.76 11.66
C VAL A 266 -8.89 6.18 11.83
N THR A 267 -8.48 7.09 10.95
CA THR A 267 -8.91 8.50 11.00
C THR A 267 -10.19 8.73 10.21
N ALA A 268 -10.39 7.95 9.15
CA ALA A 268 -11.60 7.87 8.34
C ALA A 268 -11.58 6.53 7.56
N GLY A 269 -12.75 5.94 7.33
CA GLY A 269 -12.87 4.61 6.71
C GLY A 269 -13.08 3.50 7.72
N THR A 270 -12.63 2.28 7.40
CA THR A 270 -12.94 1.06 8.13
C THR A 270 -11.70 0.18 8.28
N ILE A 271 -11.48 -0.36 9.47
CA ILE A 271 -10.63 -1.55 9.67
C ILE A 271 -11.53 -2.75 9.98
N GLY A 272 -11.23 -3.94 9.48
CA GLY A 272 -12.05 -5.11 9.78
C GLY A 272 -11.36 -6.45 9.54
N GLY A 273 -12.15 -7.53 9.53
CA GLY A 273 -11.70 -8.91 9.34
C GLY A 273 -11.39 -9.62 10.66
N ASP A 274 -10.75 -10.78 10.57
CA ASP A 274 -10.46 -11.66 11.70
C ASP A 274 -9.00 -11.53 12.20
N GLY A 275 -8.24 -10.57 11.68
CA GLY A 275 -6.81 -10.42 11.95
C GLY A 275 -6.41 -9.85 13.32
N ILE A 276 -5.12 -9.54 13.44
CA ILE A 276 -4.46 -9.17 14.70
C ILE A 276 -3.69 -7.85 14.58
N VAL A 277 -4.00 -6.92 15.46
CA VAL A 277 -3.24 -5.68 15.70
C VAL A 277 -2.38 -5.82 16.97
N ALA A 278 -1.05 -5.70 16.85
CA ALA A 278 -0.16 -5.77 18.02
C ALA A 278 0.06 -4.44 18.74
N GLY A 279 -0.08 -3.31 18.03
CA GLY A 279 -0.04 -1.96 18.61
C GLY A 279 -1.32 -1.57 19.34
N ASN A 280 -1.38 -0.33 19.85
CA ASN A 280 -2.66 0.24 20.26
C ASN A 280 -3.52 0.48 19.02
N LEU A 281 -4.81 0.23 19.12
CA LEU A 281 -5.78 0.49 18.05
C LEU A 281 -6.67 1.67 18.44
N THR A 282 -6.70 2.71 17.60
CA THR A 282 -7.57 3.87 17.76
C THR A 282 -8.52 3.97 16.58
N ILE A 283 -9.82 4.01 16.88
CA ILE A 283 -10.90 4.24 15.92
C ILE A 283 -11.40 5.67 16.09
N GLY A 284 -11.21 6.49 15.06
CA GLY A 284 -11.51 7.91 15.04
C GLY A 284 -10.32 8.78 15.46
N ASN A 285 -10.39 10.07 15.13
CA ASN A 285 -9.41 11.08 15.55
C ASN A 285 -10.01 12.14 16.50
N GLY A 286 -11.30 12.04 16.78
CA GLY A 286 -12.08 12.94 17.65
C GLY A 286 -12.74 14.10 16.92
N SER A 287 -12.46 14.31 15.64
CA SER A 287 -13.01 15.40 14.83
C SER A 287 -12.92 15.03 13.35
N GLY A 288 -13.98 14.47 12.78
CA GLY A 288 -13.92 14.06 11.39
C GLY A 288 -15.13 13.27 10.90
N ALA A 289 -14.96 12.69 9.71
CA ALA A 289 -15.87 11.67 9.20
C ALA A 289 -15.80 10.42 10.10
N PRO A 290 -16.88 9.63 10.17
CA PRO A 290 -16.88 8.39 10.93
C PRO A 290 -15.72 7.47 10.55
N ALA A 291 -15.05 6.96 11.57
CA ALA A 291 -14.07 5.90 11.45
C ALA A 291 -14.64 4.63 12.08
N ASN A 292 -14.51 3.51 11.40
CA ASN A 292 -15.19 2.28 11.76
C ASN A 292 -14.18 1.18 12.09
N ILE A 293 -14.54 0.33 13.03
CA ILE A 293 -14.12 -1.07 13.03
C ILE A 293 -15.32 -1.92 12.68
N LEU A 294 -15.20 -2.76 11.65
CA LEU A 294 -16.23 -3.69 11.21
C LEU A 294 -15.81 -5.11 11.57
N VAL A 295 -16.66 -5.82 12.30
CA VAL A 295 -16.42 -7.23 12.67
C VAL A 295 -17.62 -8.05 12.23
N HIS A 296 -17.36 -8.91 11.25
CA HIS A 296 -18.34 -9.80 10.65
C HIS A 296 -18.73 -10.94 11.61
N TRP A 297 -19.80 -11.69 11.30
CA TRP A 297 -20.32 -12.71 12.21
C TRP A 297 -19.36 -13.90 12.42
N ASP A 298 -18.46 -14.12 11.48
CA ASP A 298 -17.41 -15.14 11.49
C ASP A 298 -16.03 -14.59 11.90
N ASP A 299 -15.93 -13.29 12.19
CA ASP A 299 -14.67 -12.63 12.55
C ASP A 299 -14.35 -12.71 14.05
N GLY A 300 -13.07 -12.97 14.34
CA GLY A 300 -12.50 -12.92 15.69
C GLY A 300 -11.44 -11.84 15.88
N PHE A 301 -11.70 -10.58 15.55
CA PHE A 301 -10.70 -9.51 15.56
C PHE A 301 -9.94 -9.38 16.90
N THR A 302 -8.61 -9.27 16.85
CA THR A 302 -7.78 -9.16 18.07
C THR A 302 -6.94 -7.88 18.11
N ALA A 303 -7.15 -7.05 19.12
CA ALA A 303 -6.26 -5.96 19.51
C ALA A 303 -5.43 -6.39 20.74
N LYS A 304 -4.14 -6.71 20.55
CA LYS A 304 -3.29 -7.20 21.66
C LYS A 304 -2.99 -6.16 22.73
N LYS A 305 -3.25 -4.87 22.43
CA LYS A 305 -3.13 -3.74 23.37
C LYS A 305 -4.46 -3.01 23.50
N LYS A 306 -4.41 -1.72 23.88
CA LYS A 306 -5.59 -0.91 24.14
C LYS A 306 -6.35 -0.65 22.84
N LEU A 307 -7.66 -0.88 22.88
CA LEU A 307 -8.61 -0.41 21.88
C LEU A 307 -9.25 0.90 22.38
N THR A 308 -9.24 1.94 21.55
CA THR A 308 -9.83 3.24 21.87
C THR A 308 -10.80 3.66 20.78
N PHE A 309 -12.05 3.92 21.14
CA PHE A 309 -13.00 4.62 20.30
C PHE A 309 -13.00 6.10 20.67
N ARG A 310 -12.70 6.97 19.71
CA ARG A 310 -12.85 8.42 19.83
C ARG A 310 -14.31 8.81 19.59
N SER A 311 -14.63 10.10 19.75
CA SER A 311 -16.00 10.62 19.64
C SER A 311 -16.64 10.44 18.26
N ASP A 312 -15.83 10.26 17.23
CA ASP A 312 -16.18 9.95 15.83
C ASP A 312 -15.98 8.46 15.48
N GLY A 313 -15.59 7.64 16.46
CA GLY A 313 -15.37 6.21 16.29
C GLY A 313 -16.67 5.42 16.32
N VAL A 314 -16.77 4.44 15.44
CA VAL A 314 -17.93 3.56 15.28
C VAL A 314 -17.47 2.11 15.40
N TYR A 315 -18.20 1.32 16.18
CA TYR A 315 -18.11 -0.13 16.10
C TYR A 315 -19.30 -0.64 15.28
N ASP A 316 -19.02 -1.23 14.13
CA ASP A 316 -19.98 -1.94 13.28
C ASP A 316 -19.90 -3.45 13.56
N TRP A 317 -20.93 -3.98 14.22
CA TRP A 317 -20.97 -5.35 14.71
C TRP A 317 -22.05 -6.17 14.01
N HIS A 318 -21.66 -7.30 13.43
CA HIS A 318 -22.59 -8.18 12.74
C HIS A 318 -22.87 -9.46 13.54
N VAL A 319 -24.12 -9.91 13.45
CA VAL A 319 -24.61 -11.20 13.89
C VAL A 319 -25.24 -11.93 12.71
N ASN A 320 -25.21 -13.26 12.71
CA ASN A 320 -25.96 -14.11 11.81
C ASN A 320 -26.84 -15.03 12.65
N SER A 321 -28.11 -14.68 12.79
CA SER A 321 -29.08 -15.46 13.56
C SER A 321 -29.35 -16.85 12.98
N ASP A 322 -29.13 -17.03 11.67
CA ASP A 322 -29.37 -18.32 11.00
C ASP A 322 -28.25 -19.31 11.33
N GLU A 323 -27.03 -18.81 11.56
CA GLU A 323 -25.84 -19.58 11.94
C GLU A 323 -25.57 -19.59 13.46
N LEU A 324 -26.33 -18.83 14.25
CA LEU A 324 -26.07 -18.59 15.67
C LEU A 324 -24.64 -18.07 15.93
N ALA A 325 -24.14 -17.27 14.99
CA ALA A 325 -22.77 -16.77 14.97
C ALA A 325 -22.73 -15.25 15.10
N PHE A 326 -21.66 -14.73 15.69
CA PHE A 326 -21.49 -13.30 15.92
C PHE A 326 -20.01 -12.91 15.99
N GLY A 327 -19.72 -11.70 15.53
CA GLY A 327 -18.38 -11.15 15.57
C GLY A 327 -17.93 -10.87 17.01
N THR A 328 -16.64 -11.08 17.29
CA THR A 328 -16.06 -10.76 18.61
C THR A 328 -14.78 -9.97 18.47
N ILE A 329 -14.66 -8.87 19.22
CA ILE A 329 -13.37 -8.21 19.45
C ILE A 329 -12.75 -8.73 20.74
N THR A 330 -11.49 -9.17 20.70
CA THR A 330 -10.66 -9.36 21.90
C THR A 330 -9.65 -8.22 22.05
N ALA A 331 -9.68 -7.50 23.17
CA ALA A 331 -8.81 -6.36 23.43
C ALA A 331 -8.15 -6.43 24.82
N ARG A 332 -6.96 -5.84 24.99
CA ARG A 332 -6.30 -5.68 26.32
C ARG A 332 -6.51 -4.27 26.85
N GLY A 333 -7.75 -3.97 27.22
CA GLY A 333 -8.20 -2.66 27.68
C GLY A 333 -9.00 -1.95 26.59
N VAL A 334 -10.12 -1.34 27.00
CA VAL A 334 -11.05 -0.66 26.10
C VAL A 334 -11.42 0.70 26.68
N THR A 335 -11.37 1.74 25.86
CA THR A 335 -11.88 3.07 26.20
C THR A 335 -12.81 3.55 25.11
N ILE A 336 -14.00 4.01 25.50
CA ILE A 336 -15.04 4.52 24.62
C ILE A 336 -15.31 5.97 25.02
N ALA A 337 -14.96 6.90 24.14
CA ALA A 337 -15.22 8.32 24.38
C ALA A 337 -16.70 8.66 24.16
N ILE A 338 -17.18 9.69 24.86
CA ILE A 338 -18.50 10.29 24.59
C ILE A 338 -18.57 10.70 23.11
N GLY A 339 -19.66 10.34 22.43
CA GLY A 339 -19.86 10.57 21.00
C GLY A 339 -19.68 9.30 20.16
N ALA A 340 -18.86 8.34 20.60
CA ALA A 340 -18.66 7.08 19.88
C ALA A 340 -19.98 6.33 19.69
N GLN A 341 -20.14 5.67 18.54
CA GLN A 341 -21.39 4.99 18.14
C GLN A 341 -21.19 3.48 18.01
N PHE A 342 -22.29 2.74 18.18
CA PHE A 342 -22.39 1.32 17.93
C PHE A 342 -23.44 1.06 16.84
N LEU A 343 -23.07 0.32 15.80
CA LEU A 343 -23.97 -0.15 14.77
C LEU A 343 -24.09 -1.67 14.89
N ALA A 344 -25.30 -2.17 14.64
CA ALA A 344 -25.58 -3.59 14.70
C ALA A 344 -26.43 -4.00 13.50
N SER A 345 -26.08 -5.12 12.88
CA SER A 345 -26.90 -5.73 11.83
C SER A 345 -26.97 -7.23 11.99
N ASP A 346 -28.17 -7.78 11.79
CA ASP A 346 -28.37 -9.21 11.56
C ASP A 346 -28.32 -9.44 10.06
N VAL A 347 -27.44 -10.32 9.61
CA VAL A 347 -27.43 -10.76 8.21
C VAL A 347 -28.34 -11.96 7.97
N GLY A 348 -28.79 -12.61 9.06
CA GLY A 348 -29.76 -13.68 9.03
C GLY A 348 -31.20 -13.17 9.13
N THR A 349 -32.14 -14.11 9.16
CA THR A 349 -33.58 -13.82 9.27
C THR A 349 -34.27 -14.55 10.43
N GLY A 350 -33.55 -15.44 11.12
CA GLY A 350 -34.00 -16.24 12.24
C GLY A 350 -33.99 -15.50 13.59
N THR A 351 -34.07 -16.32 14.64
CA THR A 351 -34.09 -15.87 16.04
C THR A 351 -33.00 -16.57 16.83
N LEU A 352 -32.27 -15.82 17.64
CA LEU A 352 -31.32 -16.36 18.59
C LEU A 352 -32.05 -17.00 19.78
N PRO A 353 -31.50 -18.07 20.39
CA PRO A 353 -32.10 -18.67 21.57
C PRO A 353 -32.18 -17.71 22.75
N GLN A 354 -33.32 -17.67 23.42
CA GLN A 354 -33.49 -16.92 24.67
C GLN A 354 -32.44 -17.34 25.71
N GLY A 355 -31.82 -16.36 26.35
CA GLY A 355 -30.73 -16.54 27.32
C GLY A 355 -29.35 -16.79 26.70
N MET A 356 -29.22 -16.82 25.36
CA MET A 356 -27.91 -16.86 24.70
C MET A 356 -27.10 -15.60 25.06
N VAL A 357 -25.85 -15.80 25.47
CA VAL A 357 -24.93 -14.70 25.82
C VAL A 357 -23.93 -14.49 24.70
N LEU A 358 -23.94 -13.29 24.13
CA LEU A 358 -23.08 -12.83 23.05
C LEU A 358 -21.94 -12.03 23.67
N THR A 359 -20.69 -12.48 23.52
CA THR A 359 -19.52 -11.69 23.96
C THR A 359 -19.08 -10.79 22.82
N ILE A 360 -19.60 -9.57 22.79
CA ILE A 360 -19.37 -8.60 21.71
C ILE A 360 -17.93 -8.06 21.78
N ILE A 361 -17.50 -7.62 22.98
CA ILE A 361 -16.11 -7.24 23.25
C ILE A 361 -15.61 -7.97 24.48
N LYS A 362 -14.56 -8.78 24.30
CA LYS A 362 -13.81 -9.44 25.36
C LYS A 362 -12.65 -8.56 25.81
N ASN A 363 -12.73 -7.99 27.01
CA ASN A 363 -11.69 -7.16 27.60
C ASN A 363 -10.81 -7.99 28.56
N THR A 364 -9.61 -8.30 28.09
CA THR A 364 -8.63 -9.11 28.83
C THR A 364 -7.80 -8.31 29.84
N SER A 365 -7.99 -6.98 29.93
CA SER A 365 -7.31 -6.19 30.96
C SER A 365 -7.92 -6.41 32.36
N GLN A 366 -7.19 -5.97 33.39
CA GLN A 366 -7.68 -6.00 34.77
C GLN A 366 -8.71 -4.90 35.05
N SER A 367 -8.70 -3.82 34.26
CA SER A 367 -9.64 -2.71 34.39
C SER A 367 -10.91 -2.98 33.57
N PRO A 368 -12.09 -2.60 34.06
CA PRO A 368 -13.33 -2.61 33.26
C PRO A 368 -13.21 -1.75 32.01
N ILE A 369 -14.16 -1.92 31.08
CA ILE A 369 -14.34 -1.00 29.95
C ILE A 369 -14.61 0.40 30.52
N SER A 370 -13.92 1.41 29.99
CA SER A 370 -14.11 2.80 30.39
C SER A 370 -15.01 3.51 29.38
N GLY A 371 -16.20 3.92 29.80
CA GLY A 371 -17.22 4.56 28.96
C GLY A 371 -18.16 3.57 28.29
N THR A 372 -19.19 4.10 27.61
CA THR A 372 -20.18 3.35 26.83
C THR A 372 -20.37 4.00 25.47
N PHE A 373 -20.83 3.26 24.46
CA PHE A 373 -21.27 3.87 23.21
C PHE A 373 -22.50 4.74 23.46
N SER A 374 -22.58 5.88 22.77
CA SER A 374 -23.56 6.93 23.08
C SER A 374 -25.00 6.50 22.80
N ASN A 375 -25.17 5.63 21.81
CA ASN A 375 -26.44 5.04 21.42
C ASN A 375 -26.64 3.61 21.96
N LEU A 376 -25.73 3.13 22.82
CA LEU A 376 -25.84 1.84 23.49
C LEU A 376 -25.40 1.95 24.97
N PRO A 377 -26.14 2.68 25.82
CA PRO A 377 -25.87 2.72 27.25
C PRO A 377 -25.91 1.33 27.91
N ASP A 378 -25.22 1.19 29.04
CA ASP A 378 -25.38 -0.01 29.87
C ASP A 378 -26.84 -0.12 30.31
N GLY A 379 -27.43 -1.31 30.26
CA GLY A 379 -28.83 -1.45 30.65
C GLY A 379 -29.84 -1.57 29.52
N THR A 380 -29.47 -1.26 28.27
CA THR A 380 -30.47 -1.10 27.20
C THR A 380 -30.73 -2.39 26.42
N ASP A 381 -31.93 -2.47 25.87
CA ASP A 381 -32.29 -3.46 24.85
C ASP A 381 -31.84 -2.97 23.47
N LEU A 382 -30.98 -3.75 22.85
CA LEU A 382 -30.58 -3.59 21.46
C LEU A 382 -31.50 -4.47 20.59
N ILE A 383 -32.15 -3.87 19.60
CA ILE A 383 -32.94 -4.59 18.61
C ILE A 383 -32.09 -4.80 17.37
N VAL A 384 -31.87 -6.06 16.99
CA VAL A 384 -31.10 -6.45 15.79
C VAL A 384 -31.87 -7.53 15.03
N GLY A 385 -32.39 -7.20 13.86
CA GLY A 385 -33.31 -8.11 13.15
C GLY A 385 -34.57 -8.39 13.98
N ALA A 386 -34.87 -9.68 14.20
CA ALA A 386 -35.98 -10.13 15.05
C ALA A 386 -35.57 -10.29 16.53
N ASN A 387 -34.32 -9.98 16.88
CA ASN A 387 -33.73 -10.30 18.18
C ASN A 387 -33.71 -9.09 19.10
N THR A 388 -34.13 -9.28 20.35
CA THR A 388 -33.98 -8.30 21.43
C THR A 388 -32.84 -8.76 22.34
N ILE A 389 -31.83 -7.91 22.53
CA ILE A 389 -30.58 -8.25 23.21
C ILE A 389 -30.32 -7.24 24.31
N ARG A 390 -30.35 -7.69 25.56
CA ARG A 390 -30.07 -6.89 26.76
C ARG A 390 -28.56 -6.68 26.95
N ILE A 391 -28.10 -5.44 26.92
CA ILE A 391 -26.68 -5.10 26.95
C ILE A 391 -26.13 -4.93 28.38
N SER A 392 -24.89 -5.40 28.58
CA SER A 392 -24.09 -5.20 29.79
C SER A 392 -22.62 -4.91 29.46
N TYR A 393 -22.05 -3.83 30.00
CA TYR A 393 -20.60 -3.51 29.97
C TYR A 393 -19.83 -4.12 31.16
N HIS A 394 -20.55 -4.87 31.99
CA HIS A 394 -20.03 -5.60 33.16
C HIS A 394 -20.22 -7.11 32.99
N GLY A 395 -20.28 -7.57 31.75
CA GLY A 395 -20.54 -8.95 31.38
C GLY A 395 -19.32 -9.85 31.44
N GLY A 396 -19.58 -11.12 31.10
CA GLY A 396 -18.58 -12.19 31.04
C GLY A 396 -18.09 -12.67 32.41
N ASN A 397 -17.33 -13.75 32.42
CA ASN A 397 -16.83 -14.38 33.66
C ASN A 397 -15.97 -13.43 34.52
N SER A 398 -15.45 -12.39 33.89
CA SER A 398 -14.56 -11.44 34.52
C SER A 398 -15.26 -10.16 34.99
N GLY A 399 -16.53 -9.95 34.60
CA GLY A 399 -17.31 -8.75 34.88
C GLY A 399 -16.82 -7.49 34.15
N ARG A 400 -16.07 -7.66 33.05
CA ARG A 400 -15.36 -6.59 32.35
C ARG A 400 -15.59 -6.57 30.85
N ASP A 401 -16.43 -7.45 30.33
CA ASP A 401 -16.71 -7.61 28.91
C ASP A 401 -17.98 -6.81 28.52
N LEU A 402 -18.07 -6.41 27.25
CA LEU A 402 -19.33 -5.97 26.66
C LEU A 402 -20.06 -7.22 26.15
N THR A 403 -21.20 -7.53 26.76
CA THR A 403 -22.02 -8.68 26.41
C THR A 403 -23.46 -8.29 26.12
N GLY A 404 -24.14 -9.12 25.33
CA GLY A 404 -25.58 -9.08 25.14
C GLY A 404 -26.24 -10.39 25.58
N THR A 405 -27.38 -10.34 26.26
CA THR A 405 -28.20 -11.52 26.58
C THR A 405 -29.50 -11.45 25.79
N VAL A 406 -29.82 -12.49 25.03
CA VAL A 406 -31.07 -12.53 24.25
C VAL A 406 -32.27 -12.69 25.19
N GLU A 407 -33.26 -11.81 25.06
CA GLU A 407 -34.47 -11.75 25.91
C GLU A 407 -35.62 -12.64 25.44
#